data_AF-A0A6J8AS81-F1
#
_entry.id   AF-A0A6J8AS81-F1
#
_cell.length_a   1.000
_cell.length_b   1.000
_cell.length_c   1.000
_cell.angle_alpha   90.00
_cell.angle_beta   90.00
_cell.angle_gamma   90.00
#
_symmetry.space_group_name_H-M   'P 1'
#
loop_
_entity.id
_entity.type
_entity.pdbx_description
1 polymer ?
#
loop_
_entity_poly.entity_id
_entity_poly.type
_entity_poly.pdbx_seq_one_letter_code
_entity_poly.pdbx_strand_id
1 'polypeptide(L)'
;MTDEAYKVVSTADEAEHDIYAHEVRTNTNFTIDRRNKGFSSTDTIDYKAHKIWWEDGKADDRCKIDTNGCPYIIQGYDVRECQHGPDRNIKKKIQYKAEKEEKSKTDHSYVLKGKTLIQNTKKIICPARITQRRIIKFPGYRLENSASKWRRKQTAKTLRKALEEASADVEKEEEIHIYYPTADDHKNHIIGEFAGLCQPVGPEVKAKIRQLVGDGVTKVSYIFTR
;
A
#
# COMPACT_ATOMS: atom_id res chain seq x y z
N MET A 1 11.59 -8.71 19.12
CA MET A 1 11.35 -9.32 17.80
C MET A 1 11.58 -8.22 16.79
N THR A 2 12.54 -8.39 15.90
CA THR A 2 12.94 -7.36 14.94
C THR A 2 11.78 -7.06 13.99
N ASP A 3 11.30 -5.82 13.97
CA ASP A 3 10.38 -5.36 12.92
C ASP A 3 11.16 -5.38 11.60
N GLU A 4 10.98 -6.44 10.82
CA GLU A 4 11.52 -6.52 9.47
C GLU A 4 10.86 -5.43 8.62
N ALA A 5 11.61 -4.35 8.37
CA ALA A 5 11.18 -3.24 7.53
C ALA A 5 11.00 -3.65 6.06
N TYR A 6 11.41 -4.87 5.70
CA TYR A 6 11.41 -5.39 4.34
C TYR A 6 11.10 -6.88 4.33
N LYS A 7 10.20 -7.30 3.44
CA LYS A 7 9.82 -8.70 3.22
C LYS A 7 9.62 -8.97 1.72
N VAL A 8 9.91 -10.20 1.29
CA VAL A 8 9.64 -10.66 -0.07
C VAL A 8 8.64 -11.81 0.00
N VAL A 9 7.62 -11.75 -0.85
CA VAL A 9 6.59 -12.80 -0.97
C VAL A 9 6.36 -13.15 -2.44
N SER A 10 5.73 -14.30 -2.68
CA SER A 10 5.55 -14.83 -4.04
C SER A 10 4.21 -14.44 -4.65
N THR A 11 3.17 -14.35 -3.82
CA THR A 11 1.79 -14.09 -4.28
C THR A 11 1.23 -12.78 -3.74
N ALA A 12 0.26 -12.22 -4.48
CA ALA A 12 -0.45 -11.02 -4.05
C ALA A 12 -1.26 -11.25 -2.76
N ASP A 13 -1.84 -12.44 -2.60
CA ASP A 13 -2.64 -12.79 -1.42
C ASP A 13 -1.75 -12.89 -0.16
N GLU A 14 -0.55 -13.46 -0.28
CA GLU A 14 0.46 -13.42 0.79
C GLU A 14 0.82 -11.98 1.17
N ALA A 15 1.01 -11.11 0.18
CA ALA A 15 1.33 -9.70 0.42
C ALA A 15 0.19 -8.99 1.16
N GLU A 16 -1.07 -9.24 0.79
CA GLU A 16 -2.22 -8.66 1.47
C GLU A 16 -2.37 -9.19 2.89
N HIS A 17 -2.15 -10.49 3.10
CA HIS A 17 -2.16 -11.10 4.42
C HIS A 17 -1.08 -10.51 5.34
N ASP A 18 0.15 -10.36 4.84
CA ASP A 18 1.25 -9.78 5.62
C ASP A 18 1.03 -8.31 5.96
N ILE A 19 0.44 -7.54 5.04
CA ILE A 19 0.06 -6.15 5.32
C ILE A 19 -1.01 -6.10 6.40
N TYR A 20 -2.03 -6.95 6.30
CA TYR A 20 -3.06 -7.03 7.33
C TYR A 20 -2.47 -7.44 8.70
N ALA A 21 -1.58 -8.43 8.72
CA ALA A 21 -0.88 -8.85 9.94
C ALA A 21 -0.05 -7.69 10.54
N HIS A 22 0.63 -6.91 9.69
CA HIS A 22 1.36 -5.72 10.12
C HIS A 22 0.43 -4.64 10.69
N GLU A 23 -0.71 -4.36 10.04
CA GLU A 23 -1.73 -3.42 10.51
C GLU A 23 -2.28 -3.80 11.88
N VAL A 24 -2.63 -5.08 12.07
CA VAL A 24 -3.10 -5.62 13.34
C VAL A 24 -2.02 -5.52 14.42
N ARG A 25 -0.78 -5.91 14.10
CA ARG A 25 0.35 -5.89 15.04
C ARG A 25 0.69 -4.49 15.52
N THR A 26 0.73 -3.53 14.60
CA THR A 26 1.12 -2.13 14.90
C THR A 26 -0.06 -1.25 15.29
N ASN A 27 -1.28 -1.75 15.14
CA ASN A 27 -2.53 -1.01 15.30
C ASN A 27 -2.59 0.24 14.41
N THR A 28 -2.04 0.10 13.21
CA THR A 28 -2.05 1.13 12.17
C THR A 28 -2.90 0.64 10.99
N ASN A 29 -3.55 1.55 10.29
CA ASN A 29 -4.29 1.23 9.07
C ASN A 29 -3.71 2.01 7.90
N PHE A 30 -3.67 1.39 6.74
CA PHE A 30 -3.21 2.00 5.50
C PHE A 30 -4.34 2.02 4.46
N THR A 31 -4.32 3.08 3.65
CA THR A 31 -5.23 3.29 2.53
C THR A 31 -4.41 3.39 1.25
N ILE A 32 -4.92 2.86 0.14
CA ILE A 32 -4.22 2.91 -1.15
C ILE A 32 -4.08 4.37 -1.61
N ASP A 33 -2.83 4.84 -1.76
CA ASP A 33 -2.50 6.15 -2.36
C ASP A 33 -2.44 6.00 -3.88
N ARG A 34 -1.60 5.06 -4.35
CA ARG A 34 -1.37 4.83 -5.77
C ARG A 34 -1.09 3.37 -6.04
N ARG A 35 -1.82 2.81 -7.00
CA ARG A 35 -1.65 1.45 -7.49
C ARG A 35 -1.71 1.45 -9.01
N ASN A 36 -0.79 0.75 -9.67
CA ASN A 36 -0.90 0.56 -11.11
C ASN A 36 -1.79 -0.66 -11.43
N LYS A 37 -2.39 -0.66 -12.63
CA LYS A 37 -3.22 -1.78 -13.10
C LYS A 37 -2.46 -3.11 -13.12
N GLY A 38 -1.17 -3.07 -13.46
CA GLY A 38 -0.30 -4.25 -13.50
C GLY A 38 -0.02 -4.90 -12.14
N PHE A 39 -0.33 -4.24 -11.02
CA PHE A 39 -0.19 -4.87 -9.71
C PHE A 39 -1.30 -5.91 -9.45
N SER A 40 -2.55 -5.57 -9.81
CA SER A 40 -3.73 -6.39 -9.54
C SER A 40 -4.11 -7.33 -10.70
N SER A 41 -3.52 -7.15 -11.88
CA SER A 41 -3.81 -8.00 -13.03
C SER A 41 -3.01 -9.31 -12.94
N THR A 42 -3.71 -10.42 -13.15
CA THR A 42 -3.13 -11.75 -13.39
C THR A 42 -2.93 -12.00 -14.89
N ASP A 43 -3.25 -11.02 -15.74
CA ASP A 43 -3.25 -11.17 -17.18
C ASP A 43 -1.82 -11.22 -17.75
N THR A 44 -1.72 -11.77 -18.96
CA THR A 44 -0.47 -11.87 -19.72
C THR A 44 0.20 -10.50 -19.86
N ILE A 45 1.42 -10.39 -19.33
CA ILE A 45 2.17 -9.13 -19.32
C ILE A 45 2.70 -8.83 -20.72
N ASP A 46 2.47 -7.59 -21.19
CA ASP A 46 3.13 -7.10 -22.40
C ASP A 46 4.57 -6.68 -22.11
N TYR A 47 5.50 -7.63 -22.21
CA TYR A 47 6.91 -7.41 -21.96
C TYR A 47 7.53 -6.28 -22.82
N LYS A 48 6.95 -5.93 -23.98
CA LYS A 48 7.47 -4.87 -24.86
C LYS A 48 7.32 -3.48 -24.24
N ALA A 49 6.25 -3.27 -23.48
CA ALA A 49 5.99 -2.00 -22.79
C ALA A 49 6.93 -1.78 -21.59
N HIS A 50 7.58 -2.83 -21.10
CA HIS A 50 8.40 -2.76 -19.89
C HIS A 50 9.90 -2.58 -20.17
N LYS A 51 10.53 -1.79 -19.32
CA LYS A 51 11.98 -1.64 -19.28
C LYS A 51 12.59 -2.76 -18.44
N ILE A 52 13.65 -3.39 -18.97
CA ILE A 52 14.49 -4.33 -18.22
C ILE A 52 15.44 -3.53 -17.34
N TRP A 53 15.40 -3.81 -16.05
CA TRP A 53 16.23 -3.23 -15.01
C TRP A 53 17.29 -4.22 -14.57
N TRP A 54 18.40 -3.68 -14.07
CA TRP A 54 19.52 -4.45 -13.52
C TRP A 54 19.76 -4.10 -12.06
N GLU A 55 19.51 -2.83 -11.73
CA GLU A 55 19.61 -2.25 -10.40
C GLU A 55 18.47 -1.23 -10.26
N ASP A 56 18.00 -1.03 -9.04
CA ASP A 56 16.98 -0.04 -8.74
C ASP A 56 17.57 1.37 -8.77
N GLY A 57 17.26 2.12 -9.82
CA GLY A 57 17.76 3.48 -10.02
C GLY A 57 16.91 4.57 -9.37
N LYS A 58 15.81 4.23 -8.68
CA LYS A 58 14.98 5.22 -7.98
C LYS A 58 15.47 5.39 -6.55
N ALA A 59 16.10 6.54 -6.31
CA ALA A 59 16.73 7.03 -5.08
C ALA A 59 15.78 7.32 -3.90
N ASP A 60 14.73 6.51 -3.71
CA ASP A 60 14.07 6.46 -2.41
C ASP A 60 14.76 5.33 -1.66
N ASP A 61 15.78 5.67 -0.85
CA ASP A 61 16.69 4.72 -0.18
C ASP A 61 15.94 3.64 0.62
N ARG A 62 14.67 3.90 0.96
CA ARG A 62 13.79 3.02 1.73
C ARG A 62 13.26 1.82 0.97
N CYS A 63 13.34 1.80 -0.37
CA CYS A 63 12.66 0.81 -1.20
C CYS A 63 13.56 0.22 -2.28
N LYS A 64 14.83 -0.05 -1.94
CA LYS A 64 15.83 -0.57 -2.86
C LYS A 64 15.74 -2.09 -2.99
N ILE A 65 15.44 -2.55 -4.20
CA ILE A 65 15.41 -3.97 -4.53
C ILE A 65 16.84 -4.46 -4.73
N ASP A 66 17.27 -5.47 -3.96
CA ASP A 66 18.50 -6.20 -4.22
C ASP A 66 18.24 -7.34 -5.22
N THR A 67 18.85 -7.24 -6.39
CA THR A 67 18.61 -8.16 -7.51
C THR A 67 19.81 -9.04 -7.81
N ASN A 68 20.91 -8.96 -7.06
CA ASN A 68 22.04 -9.90 -7.18
C ASN A 68 22.56 -10.12 -8.62
N GLY A 69 22.43 -9.12 -9.49
CA GLY A 69 22.84 -9.16 -10.89
C GLY A 69 21.82 -9.82 -11.85
N CYS A 70 20.66 -10.24 -11.36
CA CYS A 70 19.56 -10.74 -12.17
C CYS A 70 18.81 -9.59 -12.84
N PRO A 71 18.59 -9.62 -14.17
CA PRO A 71 17.73 -8.66 -14.82
C PRO A 71 16.27 -8.92 -14.40
N TYR A 72 15.50 -7.83 -14.29
CA TYR A 72 14.11 -7.89 -13.86
C TYR A 72 13.25 -6.83 -14.55
N ILE A 73 11.94 -7.07 -14.54
CA ILE A 73 10.92 -6.12 -14.97
C ILE A 73 10.06 -5.75 -13.75
N ILE A 74 9.72 -4.47 -13.63
CA ILE A 74 8.71 -4.03 -12.67
C ILE A 74 7.35 -4.14 -13.36
N GLN A 75 6.56 -5.14 -12.96
CA GLN A 75 5.20 -5.34 -13.45
C GLN A 75 4.25 -4.32 -12.82
N GLY A 76 4.42 -4.06 -11.52
CA GLY A 76 3.59 -3.11 -10.83
C GLY A 76 4.07 -2.62 -9.48
N TYR A 77 3.34 -1.64 -8.97
CA TYR A 77 3.55 -1.04 -7.66
C TYR A 77 2.23 -0.77 -6.97
N ASP A 78 2.23 -0.91 -5.66
CA ASP A 78 1.14 -0.54 -4.76
C ASP A 78 1.72 0.26 -3.59
N VAL A 79 1.34 1.52 -3.48
CA VAL A 79 1.74 2.41 -2.40
C VAL A 79 0.52 2.65 -1.53
N ARG A 80 0.60 2.22 -0.27
CA ARG A 80 -0.43 2.45 0.74
C ARG A 80 0.07 3.49 1.73
N GLU A 81 -0.70 4.55 1.95
CA GLU A 81 -0.42 5.59 2.93
C GLU A 81 -1.15 5.32 4.24
N CYS A 82 -0.59 5.76 5.37
CA CYS A 82 -1.29 5.68 6.64
C CYS A 82 -2.67 6.38 6.55
N GLN A 83 -3.68 5.85 7.26
CA GLN A 83 -5.01 6.47 7.37
C GLN A 83 -4.92 7.92 7.89
N HIS A 84 -3.91 8.22 8.70
CA HIS A 84 -3.57 9.55 9.23
C HIS A 84 -2.73 10.42 8.26
N GLY A 85 -2.52 9.96 7.03
CA GLY A 85 -1.74 10.65 5.99
C GLY A 85 -2.27 12.02 5.58
N PRO A 86 -1.67 12.63 4.54
CA PRO A 86 -2.11 13.93 4.04
C PRO A 86 -3.52 13.84 3.42
N ASP A 87 -4.33 14.89 3.63
CA ASP A 87 -5.63 14.97 2.96
C ASP A 87 -5.45 15.43 1.50
N ARG A 88 -5.52 14.48 0.57
CA ARG A 88 -5.41 14.73 -0.87
C ARG A 88 -6.56 15.56 -1.44
N ASN A 89 -7.69 15.65 -0.72
CA ASN A 89 -8.91 16.31 -1.18
C ASN A 89 -9.12 17.69 -0.55
N ILE A 90 -8.12 18.28 0.12
CA ILE A 90 -8.21 19.62 0.75
C ILE A 90 -8.74 20.66 -0.24
N LYS A 91 -8.17 20.73 -1.45
CA LYS A 91 -8.58 21.72 -2.47
C LYS A 91 -10.06 21.57 -2.84
N LYS A 92 -10.52 20.34 -3.05
CA LYS A 92 -11.92 20.04 -3.37
C LYS A 92 -12.86 20.41 -2.23
N LYS A 93 -12.44 20.20 -0.97
CA LYS A 93 -13.19 20.60 0.22
C LYS A 93 -13.29 22.11 0.37
N ILE A 94 -12.19 22.84 0.12
CA ILE A 94 -12.17 24.32 0.14
C ILE A 94 -13.10 24.86 -0.93
N GLN A 95 -12.99 24.36 -2.17
CA GLN A 95 -13.87 24.75 -3.27
C GLN A 95 -15.35 24.48 -2.95
N TYR A 96 -15.67 23.28 -2.47
CA TYR A 96 -17.03 22.92 -2.08
C TYR A 96 -17.57 23.86 -0.98
N LYS A 97 -16.74 24.24 -0.01
CA LYS A 97 -17.13 25.17 1.04
C LYS A 97 -17.43 26.56 0.48
N ALA A 98 -16.57 27.08 -0.40
CA ALA A 98 -16.76 28.36 -1.06
C ALA A 98 -18.03 28.36 -1.94
N GLU A 99 -18.24 27.33 -2.75
CA GLU A 99 -19.45 27.17 -3.56
C GLU A 99 -20.72 27.09 -2.71
N LYS A 100 -20.65 26.43 -1.55
CA LYS A 100 -21.77 26.34 -0.61
C LYS A 100 -22.05 27.69 0.06
N GLU A 101 -21.01 28.44 0.42
CA GLU A 101 -21.13 29.80 0.98
C GLU A 101 -21.74 30.76 -0.06
N GLU A 102 -21.31 30.73 -1.32
CA GLU A 102 -21.90 31.52 -2.40
C GLU A 102 -23.38 31.16 -2.63
N LYS A 103 -23.71 29.87 -2.70
CA LYS A 103 -25.11 29.41 -2.82
C LYS A 103 -25.98 29.79 -1.62
N SER A 104 -25.39 30.03 -0.44
CA SER A 104 -26.16 30.47 0.73
C SER A 104 -26.52 31.96 0.69
N LYS A 105 -25.81 32.76 -0.11
CA LYS A 105 -26.05 34.20 -0.26
C LYS A 105 -27.17 34.53 -1.27
N THR A 106 -27.57 33.58 -2.11
CA THR A 106 -28.65 33.80 -3.09
C THR A 106 -30.00 33.83 -2.39
N ASP A 107 -30.85 34.78 -2.81
CA ASP A 107 -32.20 34.91 -2.27
C ASP A 107 -33.00 33.63 -2.55
N HIS A 108 -33.74 33.15 -1.55
CA HIS A 108 -34.42 31.83 -1.55
C HIS A 108 -33.52 30.58 -1.53
N SER A 109 -32.32 30.63 -0.95
CA SER A 109 -31.50 29.43 -0.79
C SER A 109 -31.95 28.52 0.37
N TYR A 110 -32.48 27.35 0.06
CA TYR A 110 -32.79 26.29 1.05
C TYR A 110 -31.53 25.47 1.39
N VAL A 111 -30.45 26.13 1.82
CA VAL A 111 -29.23 25.41 2.22
C VAL A 111 -29.47 24.76 3.58
N LEU A 112 -29.70 23.44 3.57
CA LEU A 112 -29.77 22.64 4.80
C LEU A 112 -28.51 22.90 5.66
N LYS A 113 -28.72 23.26 6.93
CA LYS A 113 -27.63 23.40 7.90
C LYS A 113 -26.77 22.13 7.86
N GLY A 114 -25.47 22.33 7.65
CA GLY A 114 -24.53 21.21 7.62
C GLY A 114 -24.55 20.46 8.96
N LYS A 115 -24.25 19.16 8.91
CA LYS A 115 -24.00 18.39 10.13
C LYS A 115 -22.79 19.01 10.84
N THR A 116 -22.94 19.33 12.13
CA THR A 116 -21.81 19.77 12.96
C THR A 116 -20.88 18.57 13.14
N LEU A 117 -19.61 18.72 12.74
CA LEU A 117 -18.60 17.70 12.97
C LEU A 117 -18.22 17.77 14.45
N ILE A 118 -18.58 16.73 15.20
CA ILE A 118 -18.22 16.58 16.62
C ILE A 118 -16.74 16.25 16.78
N GLN A 119 -16.12 15.66 15.75
CA GLN A 119 -14.74 15.20 15.76
C GLN A 119 -13.99 15.74 14.55
N ASN A 120 -12.71 16.10 14.75
CA ASN A 120 -11.81 16.49 13.68
C ASN A 120 -11.54 15.30 12.73
N THR A 121 -11.14 15.61 11.50
CA THR A 121 -10.83 14.56 10.51
C THR A 121 -9.59 13.78 10.91
N LYS A 122 -9.55 12.48 10.57
CA LYS A 122 -8.41 11.59 10.89
C LYS A 122 -7.07 12.00 10.24
N LYS A 123 -7.10 12.77 9.15
CA LYS A 123 -5.93 13.10 8.33
C LYS A 123 -5.11 14.22 9.01
N ILE A 124 -3.85 13.91 9.33
CA ILE A 124 -2.94 14.78 10.10
C ILE A 124 -1.52 14.77 9.52
N ILE A 125 -1.39 14.44 8.23
CA ILE A 125 -0.13 14.55 7.47
C ILE A 125 0.95 13.58 8.01
N CYS A 126 0.54 12.35 8.35
CA CYS A 126 1.51 11.28 8.63
C CYS A 126 2.26 10.87 7.35
N PRO A 127 3.61 10.78 7.37
CA PRO A 127 4.38 10.40 6.18
C PRO A 127 4.55 8.88 6.00
N ALA A 128 4.15 8.06 6.98
CA ALA A 128 4.28 6.61 6.93
C ALA A 128 3.54 6.00 5.73
N ARG A 129 4.24 5.11 5.02
CA ARG A 129 3.75 4.43 3.81
C ARG A 129 4.29 3.01 3.76
N ILE A 130 3.45 2.09 3.31
CA ILE A 130 3.86 0.78 2.84
C ILE A 130 4.05 0.87 1.33
N THR A 131 5.18 0.41 0.83
CA THR A 131 5.47 0.36 -0.60
C THR A 131 5.64 -1.08 -1.03
N GLN A 132 4.90 -1.49 -2.05
CA GLN A 132 5.01 -2.80 -2.66
C GLN A 132 5.46 -2.65 -4.11
N ARG A 133 6.34 -3.55 -4.55
CA ARG A 133 6.76 -3.65 -5.96
C ARG A 133 6.68 -5.10 -6.39
N ARG A 134 5.83 -5.37 -7.37
CA ARG A 134 5.73 -6.67 -8.04
C ARG A 134 6.69 -6.69 -9.21
N ILE A 135 7.63 -7.62 -9.17
CA ILE A 135 8.68 -7.77 -10.17
C ILE A 135 8.71 -9.18 -10.73
N ILE A 136 9.30 -9.29 -11.92
CA ILE A 136 9.62 -10.56 -12.55
C ILE A 136 11.11 -10.59 -12.81
N LYS A 137 11.80 -11.55 -12.20
CA LYS A 137 13.22 -11.82 -12.41
C LYS A 137 13.40 -12.83 -13.53
N PHE A 138 14.55 -12.76 -14.19
CA PHE A 138 14.96 -13.68 -15.25
C PHE A 138 16.32 -14.31 -14.87
N PRO A 139 16.32 -15.39 -14.06
CA PRO A 139 17.54 -16.01 -13.53
C PRO A 139 18.51 -16.50 -14.62
N GLY A 140 17.98 -17.08 -15.71
CA GLY A 140 18.78 -17.53 -16.85
C GLY A 140 19.60 -16.43 -17.57
N TYR A 141 19.36 -15.16 -17.26
CA TYR A 141 20.07 -14.01 -17.83
C TYR A 141 20.91 -13.25 -16.80
N ARG A 142 21.15 -13.85 -15.63
CA ARG A 142 21.97 -13.27 -14.56
C ARG A 142 23.39 -12.97 -15.03
N LEU A 143 23.90 -11.82 -14.60
CA LEU A 143 25.29 -11.43 -14.80
C LEU A 143 25.99 -11.21 -13.46
N GLU A 144 27.32 -11.26 -13.47
CA GLU A 144 28.11 -10.80 -12.34
C GLU A 144 27.87 -9.30 -12.08
N ASN A 145 27.89 -8.90 -10.81
CA ASN A 145 27.64 -7.51 -10.41
C ASN A 145 28.63 -6.52 -11.05
N SER A 146 29.87 -6.96 -11.30
CA SER A 146 30.94 -6.19 -11.97
C SER A 146 30.79 -6.10 -13.50
N ALA A 147 29.76 -6.73 -14.09
CA ALA A 147 29.58 -6.76 -15.54
C ALA A 147 29.43 -5.35 -16.14
N SER A 148 30.13 -5.11 -17.25
CA SER A 148 30.13 -3.82 -17.93
C SER A 148 28.73 -3.42 -18.44
N LYS A 149 28.49 -2.10 -18.53
CA LYS A 149 27.24 -1.54 -19.09
C LYS A 149 26.92 -2.10 -20.49
N TRP A 150 27.95 -2.35 -21.30
CA TRP A 150 27.78 -2.94 -22.63
C TRP A 150 27.24 -4.37 -22.56
N ARG A 151 27.77 -5.20 -21.66
CA ARG A 151 27.32 -6.59 -21.46
C ARG A 151 25.87 -6.64 -21.00
N ARG A 152 25.51 -5.82 -20.00
CA ARG A 152 24.11 -5.65 -19.55
C ARG A 152 23.17 -5.24 -20.70
N LYS A 153 23.62 -4.34 -21.59
CA LYS A 153 22.84 -3.92 -22.76
C LYS A 153 22.66 -5.05 -23.79
N GLN A 154 23.69 -5.86 -24.04
CA GLN A 154 23.58 -7.01 -24.94
C GLN A 154 22.65 -8.08 -24.37
N THR A 155 22.84 -8.47 -23.11
CA THR A 155 21.98 -9.46 -22.46
C THR A 155 20.53 -9.00 -22.40
N ALA A 156 20.26 -7.72 -22.12
CA ALA A 156 18.91 -7.18 -22.16
C ALA A 156 18.29 -7.21 -23.57
N LYS A 157 19.07 -7.05 -24.64
CA LYS A 157 18.58 -7.22 -26.01
C LYS A 157 18.24 -8.68 -26.31
N THR A 158 19.09 -9.61 -25.90
CA THR A 158 18.85 -11.05 -26.07
C THR A 158 17.60 -11.49 -25.30
N LEU A 159 17.46 -11.05 -24.05
CA LEU A 159 16.27 -11.29 -23.23
C LEU A 159 15.01 -10.72 -23.88
N ARG A 160 15.05 -9.50 -24.43
CA ARG A 160 13.88 -8.96 -25.17
C ARG A 160 13.48 -9.82 -26.35
N LYS A 161 14.43 -10.26 -27.16
CA LYS A 161 14.13 -11.14 -28.30
C LYS A 161 13.49 -12.45 -27.84
N ALA A 162 14.02 -13.07 -26.79
CA ALA A 162 13.45 -14.28 -26.21
C ALA A 162 12.03 -14.05 -25.65
N LEU A 163 11.76 -12.90 -25.03
CA LEU A 163 10.41 -12.56 -24.55
C LEU A 163 9.41 -12.26 -25.68
N GLU A 164 9.89 -11.91 -26.87
CA GLU A 164 9.07 -11.68 -28.06
C GLU A 164 8.76 -12.98 -28.83
N GLU A 165 9.66 -13.96 -28.75
CA GLU A 165 9.51 -15.27 -29.37
C GLU A 165 8.62 -16.17 -28.50
N ALA A 166 7.38 -16.43 -28.95
CA ALA A 166 6.41 -17.24 -28.21
C ALA A 166 6.86 -18.70 -27.95
N SER A 167 7.89 -19.18 -28.66
CA SER A 167 8.47 -20.52 -28.50
C SER A 167 9.62 -20.60 -27.51
N ALA A 168 10.13 -19.47 -27.01
CA ALA A 168 11.26 -19.46 -26.08
C ALA A 168 10.76 -19.73 -24.65
N ASP A 169 11.23 -20.83 -24.07
CA ASP A 169 11.03 -21.14 -22.66
C ASP A 169 11.99 -20.28 -21.82
N VAL A 170 11.48 -19.11 -21.39
CA VAL A 170 12.22 -18.18 -20.54
C VAL A 170 11.82 -18.42 -19.09
N GLU A 171 12.79 -18.87 -18.28
CA GLU A 171 12.63 -18.99 -16.84
C GLU A 171 12.29 -17.64 -16.19
N LYS A 172 11.22 -17.62 -15.41
CA LYS A 172 10.64 -16.42 -14.78
C LYS A 172 10.35 -16.71 -13.31
N GLU A 173 10.73 -15.78 -12.45
CA GLU A 173 10.39 -15.80 -11.04
C GLU A 173 9.62 -14.52 -10.71
N GLU A 174 8.40 -14.65 -10.19
CA GLU A 174 7.62 -13.52 -9.72
C GLU A 174 7.90 -13.29 -8.23
N GLU A 175 8.17 -12.03 -7.87
CA GLU A 175 8.39 -11.64 -6.48
C GLU A 175 7.68 -10.31 -6.19
N ILE A 176 7.16 -10.19 -4.97
CA ILE A 176 6.60 -8.95 -4.44
C ILE A 176 7.46 -8.50 -3.26
N HIS A 177 8.11 -7.36 -3.46
CA HIS A 177 8.90 -6.70 -2.43
C HIS A 177 8.01 -5.76 -1.64
N ILE A 178 7.93 -5.97 -0.32
CA ILE A 178 7.13 -5.17 0.60
C ILE A 178 8.08 -4.41 1.53
N TYR A 179 7.89 -3.10 1.62
CA TYR A 179 8.61 -2.23 2.53
C TYR A 179 7.62 -1.64 3.53
N TYR A 180 7.84 -1.92 4.81
CA TYR A 180 7.02 -1.47 5.92
C TYR A 180 7.60 -0.19 6.52
N PRO A 181 6.75 0.74 6.96
CA PRO A 181 7.20 1.85 7.77
C PRO A 181 7.65 1.35 9.14
N THR A 182 8.65 2.01 9.68
CA THR A 182 9.05 1.84 11.07
C THR A 182 8.18 2.70 11.98
N ALA A 183 8.25 2.49 13.31
CA ALA A 183 7.55 3.33 14.27
C ALA A 183 7.93 4.82 14.11
N ASP A 184 9.18 5.13 13.75
CA ASP A 184 9.69 6.50 13.56
C ASP A 184 9.16 7.20 12.30
N ASP A 185 8.68 6.42 11.33
CA ASP A 185 8.08 6.96 10.10
C ASP A 185 6.68 7.53 10.34
N HIS A 186 6.04 7.10 11.43
CA HIS A 186 4.75 7.64 11.84
C HIS A 186 4.95 8.93 12.62
N LYS A 187 4.42 10.03 12.08
CA LYS A 187 4.53 11.36 12.69
C LYS A 187 3.16 11.93 12.94
N ASN A 188 3.08 12.75 13.99
CA ASN A 188 1.89 13.51 14.39
C ASN A 188 0.72 12.68 14.96
N HIS A 189 0.84 11.35 15.09
CA HIS A 189 -0.11 10.52 15.84
C HIS A 189 0.57 9.47 16.72
N ILE A 190 -0.20 8.95 17.67
CA ILE A 190 0.15 7.83 18.53
C ILE A 190 -0.04 6.51 17.74
N ILE A 191 0.81 5.52 18.03
CA ILE A 191 0.78 4.15 17.47
C ILE A 191 0.70 3.17 18.64
N GLY A 192 0.38 1.89 18.37
CA GLY A 192 0.38 0.83 19.37
C GLY A 192 -0.94 0.69 20.11
N GLU A 193 -0.92 0.16 21.33
CA GLU A 193 -2.13 -0.18 22.09
C GLU A 193 -3.07 1.02 22.26
N PHE A 194 -2.52 2.20 22.55
CA PHE A 194 -3.29 3.42 22.72
C PHE A 194 -3.93 3.95 21.43
N ALA A 195 -3.39 3.61 20.25
CA ALA A 195 -3.97 4.01 18.97
C ALA A 195 -5.33 3.32 18.72
N GLY A 196 -5.52 2.12 19.27
CA GLY A 196 -6.75 1.32 19.12
C GLY A 196 -7.97 1.98 19.74
N LEU A 197 -7.79 2.78 20.79
CA LEU A 197 -8.87 3.53 21.44
C LEU A 197 -9.51 4.55 20.50
N CYS A 198 -8.74 5.07 19.54
CA CYS A 198 -9.19 6.03 18.55
C CYS A 198 -9.73 5.37 17.27
N GLN A 199 -9.66 4.03 17.18
CA GLN A 199 -10.12 3.29 16.01
C GLN A 199 -11.61 2.91 16.12
N PRO A 200 -12.35 2.92 15.00
CA PRO A 200 -13.72 2.45 15.00
C PRO A 200 -13.75 0.95 15.28
N VAL A 201 -14.63 0.54 16.20
CA VAL A 201 -14.87 -0.87 16.53
C VAL A 201 -15.18 -1.69 15.26
N GLY A 202 -14.58 -2.88 15.15
CA GLY A 202 -14.73 -3.78 14.00
C GLY A 202 -16.19 -4.16 13.73
N PRO A 203 -16.55 -4.51 12.47
CA PRO A 203 -17.93 -4.82 12.09
C PRO A 203 -18.51 -6.00 12.86
N GLU A 204 -17.71 -7.03 13.13
CA GLU A 204 -18.12 -8.20 13.92
C GLU A 204 -18.45 -7.83 15.36
N VAL A 205 -17.59 -7.04 16.02
CA VAL A 205 -17.81 -6.57 17.38
C VAL A 205 -19.04 -5.64 17.42
N LYS A 206 -19.23 -4.77 16.42
CA LYS A 206 -20.45 -3.96 16.29
C LYS A 206 -21.70 -4.81 16.13
N ALA A 207 -21.65 -5.86 15.31
CA ALA A 207 -22.74 -6.79 15.12
C ALA A 207 -23.07 -7.52 16.43
N LYS A 208 -22.03 -7.96 17.16
CA LYS A 208 -22.20 -8.62 18.45
C LYS A 208 -22.76 -7.68 19.52
N ILE A 209 -22.29 -6.44 19.60
CA ILE A 209 -22.85 -5.41 20.50
C ILE A 209 -24.33 -5.19 20.19
N ARG A 210 -24.69 -5.04 18.90
CA ARG A 210 -26.10 -4.88 18.50
C ARG A 210 -26.96 -6.09 18.88
N GLN A 211 -26.44 -7.30 18.69
CA GLN A 211 -27.11 -8.52 19.11
C GLN A 211 -27.36 -8.51 20.62
N LEU A 212 -26.31 -8.30 21.43
CA LEU A 212 -26.40 -8.28 22.89
C LEU A 212 -27.37 -7.21 23.42
N VAL A 213 -27.37 -6.03 22.80
CA VAL A 213 -28.33 -4.96 23.11
C VAL A 213 -29.75 -5.37 22.75
N GLY A 214 -29.95 -6.03 21.60
CA GLY A 214 -31.25 -6.59 21.19
C GLY A 214 -31.75 -7.69 22.14
N ASP A 215 -30.84 -8.51 22.66
CA ASP A 215 -31.12 -9.57 23.64
C ASP A 215 -31.36 -9.02 25.07
N GLY A 216 -31.31 -7.70 25.27
CA GLY A 216 -31.56 -7.05 26.57
C GLY A 216 -30.41 -7.22 27.58
N VAL A 217 -29.23 -7.60 27.13
CA VAL A 217 -28.04 -7.77 28.00
C VAL A 217 -27.56 -6.39 28.44
N THR A 218 -27.77 -6.06 29.72
CA THR A 218 -27.39 -4.76 30.32
C THR A 218 -26.07 -4.82 31.10
N LYS A 219 -25.64 -6.02 31.50
CA LYS A 219 -24.37 -6.25 32.20
C LYS A 219 -23.74 -7.56 31.71
N VAL A 220 -22.46 -7.50 31.36
CA VAL A 220 -21.63 -8.68 31.09
C VAL A 220 -20.56 -8.73 32.17
N SER A 221 -20.50 -9.81 32.94
CA SER A 221 -19.40 -10.05 33.86
C SER A 221 -18.16 -10.40 33.04
N TYR A 222 -17.15 -9.52 33.06
CA TYR A 222 -15.85 -9.83 32.48
C TYR A 222 -15.20 -10.98 33.27
N ILE A 223 -15.07 -12.14 32.65
CA ILE A 223 -14.25 -13.24 33.18
C ILE A 223 -12.87 -13.09 32.55
N PHE A 224 -11.89 -12.66 33.34
CA PHE A 224 -10.48 -12.65 32.95
C PHE A 224 -9.98 -14.10 33.05
N THR A 225 -10.16 -14.90 32.01
CA THR A 225 -9.46 -16.19 31.92
C THR A 225 -7.99 -15.92 31.65
N ARG A 226 -7.18 -16.22 32.66
CA ARG A 226 -5.71 -16.09 32.69
C ARG A 226 -5.04 -17.09 31.76
#